data_AF-A0A0C9ZF75-F1
#
_entry.id   AF-A0A0C9ZF75-F1
#
_cell.length_a   1.000
_cell.length_b   1.000
_cell.length_c   1.000
_cell.angle_alpha   90.00
_cell.angle_beta   90.00
_cell.angle_gamma   90.00
#
_symmetry.space_group_name_H-M   'P 1'
#
loop_
_entity.id
_entity.type
_entity.pdbx_description
1 polymer ?
#
loop_
_entity_poly.entity_id
_entity_poly.type
_entity_poly.pdbx_seq_one_letter_code
_entity_poly.pdbx_strand_id
1 'polypeptide(L)'
;MELAIHKHVFKILLCELEQNGHTHSKNVSLEEQLAVFLYTCVTGLSIRHIGKQFQQSNSTVSKYFKKILFTFSLPRIYARYVWLPHEDDPVHPTILNNLKFHPFFRDALGTIDGMHIACILAADEWDMSQNRK
;
A
#
# COMPACT_ATOMS: atom_id res chain seq x y z
N MET A 1 3.85 19.91 2.54
CA MET A 1 3.45 18.63 1.90
C MET A 1 2.20 18.16 2.61
N GLU A 2 1.05 18.24 1.96
CA GLU A 2 -0.20 17.71 2.52
C GLU A 2 -0.31 16.24 2.13
N LEU A 3 0.02 15.35 3.07
CA LEU A 3 -0.43 13.97 2.98
C LEU A 3 -1.92 14.00 3.36
N ALA A 4 -2.80 13.41 2.54
CA ALA A 4 -4.24 13.30 2.82
C ALA A 4 -4.55 12.32 3.98
N ILE A 5 -3.67 12.26 4.98
CA ILE A 5 -3.67 11.31 6.09
C ILE A 5 -3.63 12.13 7.37
N HIS A 6 -4.54 11.83 8.29
CA HIS A 6 -4.59 12.48 9.59
C HIS A 6 -3.26 12.29 10.33
N LYS A 7 -2.77 13.36 10.98
CA LYS A 7 -1.52 13.35 11.75
C LYS A 7 -1.42 12.21 12.75
N HIS A 8 -2.54 11.80 13.35
CA HIS A 8 -2.59 10.67 14.28
C HIS A 8 -2.30 9.33 13.59
N VAL A 9 -2.90 9.08 12.42
CA VAL A 9 -2.65 7.87 11.62
C VAL A 9 -1.19 7.81 11.18
N PHE A 10 -0.62 8.94 10.75
CA PHE A 10 0.80 9.01 10.40
C PHE A 10 1.72 8.59 11.56
N LYS A 11 1.41 9.03 12.79
CA LYS A 11 2.13 8.61 14.00
C LYS A 11 1.97 7.14 14.33
N ILE A 12 0.78 6.56 14.16
CA ILE A 12 0.54 5.13 14.37
C ILE A 12 1.43 4.32 13.41
N LEU A 13 1.45 4.68 12.13
CA LEU A 13 2.28 4.02 11.13
C LEU A 13 3.78 4.13 11.45
N LEU A 14 4.24 5.28 11.96
CA LEU A 14 5.63 5.40 12.44
C LEU A 14 5.95 4.46 13.60
N CYS A 15 5.10 4.42 14.63
CA CYS A 15 5.29 3.49 15.74
C CYS A 15 5.30 2.04 15.27
N GLU A 16 4.45 1.68 14.31
CA GLU A 16 4.44 0.33 13.72
C GLU A 16 5.77 0.04 13.03
N LEU A 17 6.33 0.98 12.26
CA LEU A 17 7.64 0.81 11.63
C LEU A 17 8.77 0.65 12.66
N GLU A 18 8.75 1.43 13.74
CA GLU A 18 9.75 1.34 14.83
C GLU A 18 9.68 0.00 15.56
N GLN A 19 8.47 -0.46 15.89
CA GLN A 19 8.23 -1.78 16.51
C GLN A 19 8.71 -2.94 15.63
N ASN A 20 8.75 -2.72 14.31
CA ASN A 20 9.24 -3.68 13.33
C ASN A 20 10.74 -3.51 13.00
N GLY A 21 11.48 -2.72 13.80
CA GLY A 21 12.94 -2.59 13.71
C GLY A 21 13.41 -1.60 12.65
N HIS A 22 12.54 -0.74 12.12
CA HIS A 22 12.94 0.31 11.19
C HIS A 22 13.35 1.57 11.93
N THR A 23 14.52 2.09 11.56
CA THR A 23 15.06 3.35 12.09
C THR A 23 15.41 4.30 10.95
N HIS A 24 15.77 5.54 11.33
CA HIS A 24 16.30 6.54 10.43
C HIS A 24 17.61 6.04 9.77
N SER A 25 17.84 6.47 8.54
CA SER A 25 19.14 6.30 7.88
C SER A 25 20.00 7.54 8.08
N LYS A 26 21.30 7.45 7.77
CA LYS A 26 22.26 8.56 7.91
C LYS A 26 21.78 9.87 7.26
N ASN A 27 21.03 9.76 6.17
CA ASN A 27 20.61 10.91 5.35
C ASN A 27 19.09 11.08 5.21
N VAL A 28 18.28 10.15 5.75
CA VAL A 28 16.81 10.17 5.57
C VAL A 28 16.13 9.68 6.83
N SER A 29 15.31 10.56 7.42
CA SER A 29 14.53 10.29 8.63
C SER A 29 13.48 9.19 8.39
N LEU A 30 13.00 8.53 9.45
CA LEU A 30 11.97 7.50 9.29
C LEU A 30 10.65 8.11 8.78
N GLU A 31 10.37 9.33 9.23
CA GLU A 31 9.26 10.17 8.80
C GLU A 31 9.32 10.46 7.31
N GLU A 32 10.49 10.81 6.79
CA GLU A 32 10.68 11.04 5.36
C GLU A 32 10.54 9.75 4.55
N GLN A 33 11.03 8.61 5.06
CA GLN A 33 10.84 7.30 4.41
C GLN A 33 9.35 6.96 4.27
N LEU A 34 8.58 7.14 5.35
CA LEU A 34 7.14 6.92 5.35
C LEU A 34 6.41 7.94 4.47
N ALA A 35 6.82 9.21 4.51
CA ALA A 35 6.23 10.25 3.68
C ALA A 35 6.44 9.99 2.18
N VAL A 36 7.62 9.52 1.77
CA VAL A 36 7.90 9.12 0.39
C VAL A 36 6.93 8.02 -0.05
N PHE A 37 6.74 6.98 0.78
CA PHE A 37 5.81 5.90 0.48
C PHE A 37 4.37 6.40 0.32
N LEU A 38 3.85 7.09 1.33
CA LEU A 38 2.46 7.57 1.34
C LEU A 38 2.20 8.58 0.20
N TYR A 39 3.15 9.47 -0.07
CA TYR A 39 3.05 10.42 -1.17
C TYR A 39 3.05 9.72 -2.53
N THR A 40 3.85 8.65 -2.68
CA THR A 40 3.83 7.81 -3.90
C THR A 40 2.46 7.17 -4.10
N CYS A 41 1.90 6.56 -3.05
CA CYS A 41 0.59 5.90 -3.10
C CYS A 41 -0.57 6.87 -3.41
N VAL A 42 -0.55 8.07 -2.83
CA VAL A 42 -1.63 9.07 -3.00
C VAL A 42 -1.56 9.74 -4.36
N THR A 43 -0.36 10.06 -4.85
CA THR A 43 -0.21 10.89 -6.05
C THR A 43 -0.02 10.08 -7.34
N GLY A 44 0.45 8.84 -7.26
CA GLY A 44 0.76 8.01 -8.43
C GLY A 44 1.81 8.62 -9.36
N LEU A 45 2.57 9.61 -8.89
CA LEU A 45 3.57 10.31 -9.70
C LEU A 45 4.80 9.45 -9.97
N SER A 46 5.52 9.75 -11.04
CA SER A 46 6.76 9.06 -11.35
C SER A 46 7.83 9.33 -10.28
N ILE A 47 8.70 8.33 -10.04
CA ILE A 47 9.81 8.41 -9.08
C ILE A 47 10.66 9.68 -9.27
N ARG A 48 10.81 10.16 -10.52
CA ARG A 48 11.55 11.40 -10.83
C ARG A 48 10.90 12.63 -10.20
N HIS A 49 9.58 12.75 -10.25
CA HIS A 49 8.85 13.86 -9.64
C HIS A 49 8.94 13.79 -8.12
N ILE A 50 8.83 12.59 -7.56
CA ILE A 50 8.94 12.35 -6.12
C ILE A 50 10.35 12.71 -5.64
N GLY A 51 11.39 12.26 -6.36
CA GLY A 51 12.78 12.61 -6.05
C GLY A 51 13.01 14.11 -6.02
N LYS A 52 12.47 14.85 -7.00
CA LYS A 52 12.53 16.32 -7.02
C LYS A 52 11.83 16.95 -5.82
N GLN A 53 10.67 16.42 -5.42
CA GLN A 53 9.88 16.95 -4.30
C GLN A 53 10.57 16.77 -2.95
N PHE A 54 11.21 15.61 -2.74
CA PHE A 54 11.91 15.30 -1.49
C PHE A 54 13.40 15.65 -1.52
N GLN A 55 13.91 16.19 -2.63
CA GLN A 55 15.35 16.40 -2.86
C GLN A 55 16.19 15.13 -2.68
N GLN A 56 15.60 13.98 -3.06
CA GLN A 56 16.22 12.67 -2.95
C GLN A 56 16.52 12.10 -4.34
N SER A 57 17.54 11.25 -4.42
CA SER A 57 17.84 10.53 -5.65
C SER A 57 16.74 9.51 -5.98
N ASN A 58 16.57 9.18 -7.26
CA ASN A 58 15.58 8.19 -7.70
C ASN A 58 15.83 6.81 -7.05
N SER A 59 17.10 6.45 -6.81
CA SER A 59 17.45 5.20 -6.14
C SER A 59 17.04 5.23 -4.66
N THR A 60 17.22 6.38 -3.99
CA THR A 60 16.75 6.60 -2.62
C THR A 60 15.23 6.47 -2.50
N VAL A 61 14.49 7.13 -3.39
CA VAL A 61 13.02 7.06 -3.42
C VAL A 61 12.54 5.63 -3.65
N SER A 62 13.08 4.95 -4.67
CA SER A 62 12.74 3.54 -4.97
C SER A 62 13.07 2.61 -3.80
N LYS A 63 14.22 2.81 -3.15
CA LYS A 63 14.64 2.03 -1.98
C LYS A 63 13.63 2.15 -0.83
N TYR A 64 13.25 3.36 -0.46
CA TYR A 64 12.36 3.56 0.68
C TYR A 64 10.92 3.22 0.36
N PHE A 65 10.45 3.48 -0.85
CA PHE A 65 9.15 3.00 -1.30
C PHE A 65 9.04 1.48 -1.13
N LYS A 66 10.01 0.72 -1.68
CA LYS A 66 10.02 -0.75 -1.56
C LYS A 66 10.16 -1.20 -0.11
N LYS A 67 11.05 -0.58 0.66
CA LYS A 67 11.26 -0.93 2.08
C LYS A 67 9.95 -0.83 2.86
N ILE A 68 9.26 0.31 2.79
CA ILE A 68 8.02 0.53 3.54
C ILE A 68 6.89 -0.36 3.01
N LEU A 69 6.79 -0.53 1.68
CA LEU A 69 5.84 -1.46 1.06
C LEU A 69 5.99 -2.88 1.62
N PHE A 70 7.20 -3.46 1.56
CA PHE A 70 7.42 -4.81 2.05
C PHE A 70 7.12 -4.96 3.53
N THR A 71 7.45 -3.94 4.34
CA THR A 71 7.11 -3.95 5.76
C THR A 71 5.61 -4.03 5.97
N PHE A 72 4.82 -3.16 5.34
CA PHE A 72 3.36 -3.16 5.52
C PHE A 72 2.67 -4.38 4.90
N SER A 73 3.30 -5.04 3.93
CA SER A 73 2.84 -6.31 3.38
C SER A 73 3.17 -7.53 4.27
N LEU A 74 3.92 -7.36 5.36
CA LEU A 74 4.17 -8.48 6.28
C LEU A 74 2.86 -8.92 6.92
N PRO A 75 2.57 -10.24 6.99
CA PRO A 75 1.29 -10.74 7.52
C PRO A 75 0.93 -10.18 8.90
N ARG A 76 1.93 -10.03 9.77
CA ARG A 76 1.75 -9.48 11.14
C ARG A 76 1.26 -8.03 11.18
N ILE A 77 1.56 -7.24 10.14
CA ILE A 77 1.11 -5.86 10.02
C ILE A 77 -0.17 -5.82 9.18
N TYR A 78 -0.13 -6.43 7.99
CA TYR A 78 -1.24 -6.41 7.06
C TYR A 78 -2.54 -6.94 7.67
N ALA A 79 -2.51 -8.10 8.32
CA ALA A 79 -3.70 -8.71 8.94
C ALA A 79 -4.26 -7.93 10.13
N ARG A 80 -3.49 -6.99 10.70
CA ARG A 80 -3.95 -6.12 11.80
C ARG A 80 -4.83 -4.99 11.29
N TYR A 81 -4.56 -4.50 10.07
CA TYR A 81 -5.17 -3.29 9.52
C TYR A 81 -6.12 -3.57 8.35
N VAL A 82 -5.96 -4.70 7.67
CA VAL A 82 -6.77 -5.09 6.51
C VAL A 82 -7.57 -6.34 6.82
N TRP A 83 -8.88 -6.23 6.69
CA TRP A 83 -9.84 -7.31 6.89
C TRP A 83 -10.55 -7.51 5.56
N LEU A 84 -10.52 -8.74 5.04
CA LEU A 84 -11.30 -9.10 3.86
C LEU A 84 -12.71 -9.48 4.31
N PRO A 85 -13.75 -9.02 3.60
CA PRO A 85 -15.10 -9.49 3.87
C PRO A 85 -15.21 -10.99 3.57
N HIS A 86 -16.01 -11.69 4.37
CA HIS A 86 -16.36 -13.09 4.15
C HIS A 86 -17.36 -13.24 2.98
N GLU A 87 -17.42 -14.41 2.35
CA GLU A 87 -18.39 -14.66 1.26
C GLU A 87 -19.85 -14.47 1.71
N ASP A 88 -20.11 -14.71 3.00
CA ASP A 88 -21.43 -14.56 3.63
C ASP A 88 -21.71 -13.13 4.12
N ASP A 89 -20.75 -12.21 4.01
CA ASP A 89 -20.96 -10.84 4.49
C ASP A 89 -22.00 -10.12 3.60
N PRO A 90 -22.95 -9.39 4.21
CA PRO A 90 -23.97 -8.70 3.44
C PRO A 90 -23.36 -7.61 2.57
N VAL A 91 -23.87 -7.49 1.34
CA VAL A 91 -23.49 -6.44 0.39
C VAL A 91 -23.61 -5.07 1.05
N HIS A 92 -22.53 -4.27 0.99
CA HIS A 92 -22.52 -2.96 1.61
C HIS A 92 -23.67 -2.07 1.10
N PRO A 93 -24.38 -1.31 1.97
CA PRO A 93 -25.56 -0.53 1.58
C PRO A 93 -25.33 0.43 0.41
N THR A 94 -24.11 0.96 0.26
CA THR A 94 -23.72 1.83 -0.87
C THR A 94 -23.83 1.14 -2.23
N ILE A 95 -23.56 -0.17 -2.30
CA ILE A 95 -23.69 -0.97 -3.51
C ILE A 95 -25.18 -1.31 -3.70
N LEU A 96 -25.83 -1.82 -2.65
CA LEU A 96 -27.22 -2.26 -2.68
C LEU A 96 -28.19 -1.14 -3.11
N ASN A 97 -28.01 0.07 -2.56
CA ASN A 97 -28.92 1.19 -2.76
C ASN A 97 -28.65 1.99 -4.05
N ASN A 98 -27.65 1.60 -4.85
CA ASN A 98 -27.29 2.31 -6.06
C ASN A 98 -27.53 1.44 -7.30
N LEU A 99 -28.50 1.81 -8.13
CA LEU A 99 -28.85 1.13 -9.39
C LEU A 99 -27.70 1.09 -10.41
N LYS A 100 -26.69 1.93 -10.26
CA LYS A 100 -25.47 1.88 -11.08
C LYS A 100 -24.55 0.71 -10.69
N PHE A 101 -24.60 0.27 -9.43
CA PHE A 101 -23.73 -0.76 -8.89
C PHE A 101 -24.46 -2.09 -8.70
N HIS A 102 -25.70 -2.07 -8.23
CA HIS A 102 -26.54 -3.26 -8.16
C HIS A 102 -27.34 -3.41 -9.47
N PRO A 103 -27.37 -4.61 -10.11
CA PRO A 103 -26.94 -5.91 -9.60
C PRO A 103 -25.49 -6.33 -9.94
N PHE A 104 -24.74 -5.51 -10.69
CA PHE A 104 -23.43 -5.89 -11.24
C PHE A 104 -22.37 -6.24 -10.20
N PHE A 105 -22.43 -5.66 -8.99
CA PHE A 105 -21.50 -5.89 -7.89
C PHE A 105 -22.13 -6.62 -6.69
N ARG A 106 -23.21 -7.38 -6.91
CA ARG A 106 -23.92 -8.07 -5.81
C ARG A 106 -23.07 -9.11 -5.06
N ASP A 107 -22.06 -9.69 -5.71
CA ASP A 107 -21.18 -10.72 -5.13
C ASP A 107 -19.72 -10.21 -5.04
N ALA A 108 -19.52 -8.89 -5.03
CA ALA A 108 -18.19 -8.29 -5.02
C ALA A 108 -17.57 -8.31 -3.62
N LEU A 109 -16.62 -9.21 -3.40
CA LEU A 109 -15.85 -9.35 -2.14
C LEU A 109 -14.59 -8.48 -2.10
N GLY A 110 -14.28 -7.78 -3.20
CA GLY A 110 -13.06 -6.99 -3.31
C GLY A 110 -13.01 -6.16 -4.58
N THR A 111 -11.93 -5.42 -4.72
CA THR A 111 -11.67 -4.51 -5.84
C THR A 111 -11.19 -5.26 -7.09
N ILE A 112 -11.75 -4.92 -8.27
CA ILE A 112 -11.36 -5.50 -9.57
C ILE A 112 -9.87 -5.26 -9.91
N ASP A 113 -9.33 -4.08 -9.57
CA ASP A 113 -7.92 -3.70 -9.79
C ASP A 113 -7.21 -3.23 -8.50
N GLY A 114 -7.90 -3.29 -7.36
CA GLY A 114 -7.37 -2.76 -6.10
C GLY A 114 -6.59 -3.86 -5.38
N MET A 115 -5.29 -3.63 -5.31
CA MET A 115 -4.33 -4.52 -4.70
C MET A 115 -4.67 -4.82 -3.23
N HIS A 116 -5.15 -6.04 -2.96
CA HIS A 116 -5.10 -6.65 -1.63
C HIS A 116 -3.78 -7.42 -1.55
N ILE A 117 -2.74 -6.83 -0.97
CA ILE A 117 -1.42 -7.49 -0.98
C ILE A 117 -1.43 -8.71 -0.06
N ALA A 118 -1.44 -9.88 -0.69
CA ALA A 118 -0.67 -11.05 -0.26
C ALA A 118 0.05 -11.62 -1.49
N CYS A 119 1.32 -11.26 -1.69
CA CYS A 119 2.17 -11.91 -2.69
C CYS A 119 3.20 -12.79 -2.00
N ILE A 120 2.83 -14.04 -1.75
CA ILE A 120 3.80 -15.13 -1.63
C ILE A 120 3.62 -15.97 -2.88
N LEU A 121 4.55 -15.85 -3.83
CA LEU A 121 4.77 -16.90 -4.82
C LEU A 121 6.05 -17.61 -4.41
N ALA A 122 5.99 -18.93 -4.29
CA ALA A 122 7.17 -19.76 -4.16
C ALA A 122 8.01 -19.64 -5.44
N ALA A 123 9.33 -19.85 -5.32
CA ALA A 123 10.32 -19.53 -6.36
C ALA A 123 10.14 -20.34 -7.67
N ASP A 124 9.31 -21.38 -7.65
CA ASP A 124 9.00 -22.32 -8.72
C ASP A 124 7.87 -21.85 -9.67
N GLU A 125 7.09 -20.83 -9.32
CA GLU A 125 5.97 -20.35 -10.16
C GLU A 125 6.29 -19.09 -11.00
N TRP A 126 7.51 -18.55 -10.90
CA TRP A 126 7.95 -17.37 -11.66
C TRP A 126 7.96 -17.58 -13.18
N ASP A 127 8.16 -18.82 -13.64
CA ASP A 127 8.30 -19.11 -15.07
C ASP A 127 6.96 -19.09 -15.85
N MET A 128 5.81 -19.10 -15.15
CA MET A 128 4.50 -19.14 -15.81
C MET A 128 3.82 -17.78 -16.01
N SER A 129 4.30 -16.71 -15.37
CA SER A 129 3.65 -15.38 -15.45
C SER A 129 4.38 -14.37 -16.35
N GLN A 130 5.45 -14.77 -17.05
CA GLN A 130 6.01 -13.97 -18.13
C GLN A 130 5.21 -14.22 -19.41
N ASN A 131 4.32 -13.28 -19.76
CA ASN A 131 3.70 -13.24 -21.08
C ASN A 131 4.79 -13.37 -22.16
N ARG A 132 4.68 -14.42 -22.99
CA ARG A 132 5.40 -14.48 -24.26
C ARG A 132 4.91 -13.33 -25.13
N LYS A 133 5.86 -12.54 -25.61
CA LYS A 133 5.68 -11.56 -26.68
C LYS A 133 5.14 -12.22 -27.95
#